data_AF-X1QT39-F1
#
_entry.id   AF-X1QT39-F1
#
_cell.length_a   1.000
_cell.length_b   1.000
_cell.length_c   1.000
_cell.angle_alpha   90.00
_cell.angle_beta   90.00
_cell.angle_gamma   90.00
#
_symmetry.space_group_name_H-M   'P 1'
#
loop_
_entity.id
_entity.type
_entity.pdbx_description
1 polymer ?
#
loop_
_entity_poly.entity_id
_entity_poly.type
_entity_poly.pdbx_seq_one_letter_code
_entity_poly.pdbx_strand_id
1 'polypeptide(L)'
;GSLTECTGYGDMDTPAPYHKDMQAGWELWRNLVRRSPAFGRPDVFCGDADKTVWQSISFNFIGRDHPFLKKIKELTGNDPLSGRTVTGGIITAEDSSWCISLTMNRQPQFHDQPEDWGVAWAYRLYPFEKGDVVNKTMLECTGEELLKEYCYHFGLLDQFEEVKAHTKVRIATMPWITAFFMPRGKGDRPEVIPDGCVNLACLGQFVETPDDCVFTTEGSARTAMMAVYGLLDLDRDIPTIWPTQYDIRSLLASAKTLNNGRLP
;
A
#
# COMPACT_ATOMS: atom_id res chain seq x y z
N GLY A 1 16.30 -3.78 0.34
CA GLY A 1 15.35 -3.14 1.26
C GLY A 1 13.99 -3.76 1.10
N SER A 2 13.11 -3.62 2.07
CA SER A 2 11.75 -4.17 2.03
C SER A 2 10.77 -3.25 2.77
N LEU A 3 9.59 -3.06 2.19
CA LEU A 3 8.52 -2.24 2.76
C LEU A 3 7.78 -2.94 3.92
N THR A 4 7.71 -4.27 3.86
CA THR A 4 6.92 -5.10 4.78
C THR A 4 7.78 -5.76 5.86
N GLU A 5 9.07 -5.44 5.90
CA GLU A 5 9.97 -5.91 6.95
C GLU A 5 9.57 -5.36 8.31
N CYS A 6 9.75 -6.17 9.36
CA CYS A 6 9.41 -5.80 10.73
C CYS A 6 7.94 -5.39 10.93
N THR A 7 7.02 -5.97 10.14
CA THR A 7 5.59 -5.75 10.32
C THR A 7 5.12 -6.33 11.65
N GLY A 8 4.50 -5.49 12.48
CA GLY A 8 3.80 -5.93 13.68
C GLY A 8 2.35 -6.27 13.38
N TYR A 9 1.83 -7.33 13.99
CA TYR A 9 0.45 -7.78 13.79
C TYR A 9 -0.37 -7.64 15.06
N GLY A 10 -1.58 -7.13 14.90
CA GLY A 10 -2.59 -7.00 15.94
C GLY A 10 -3.92 -7.61 15.50
N ASP A 11 -4.92 -7.47 16.34
CA ASP A 11 -6.25 -8.04 16.12
C ASP A 11 -7.34 -7.19 16.76
N MET A 12 -8.51 -7.78 16.98
CA MET A 12 -9.68 -7.13 17.57
C MET A 12 -9.36 -6.45 18.91
N ASP A 13 -8.56 -7.11 19.74
CA ASP A 13 -8.38 -6.74 21.15
C ASP A 13 -6.96 -6.25 21.43
N THR A 14 -6.02 -6.47 20.50
CA THR A 14 -4.60 -6.15 20.67
C THR A 14 -4.12 -5.18 19.58
N PRO A 15 -3.56 -4.02 19.92
CA PRO A 15 -2.94 -3.13 18.94
C PRO A 15 -1.76 -3.81 18.24
N ALA A 16 -1.53 -3.49 16.97
CA ALA A 16 -0.38 -4.01 16.24
C ALA A 16 0.92 -3.31 16.69
N PRO A 17 1.93 -4.04 17.20
CA PRO A 17 3.15 -3.43 17.73
C PRO A 17 3.90 -2.65 16.65
N TYR A 18 4.45 -1.50 17.02
CA TYR A 18 5.22 -0.66 16.11
C TYR A 18 6.72 -0.91 16.28
N HIS A 19 7.28 -1.79 15.45
CA HIS A 19 8.68 -2.19 15.50
C HIS A 19 9.65 -1.20 14.81
N LYS A 20 9.59 0.08 15.21
CA LYS A 20 10.36 1.16 14.56
C LYS A 20 11.88 1.00 14.62
N ASP A 21 12.38 0.33 15.65
CA ASP A 21 13.82 0.14 15.87
C ASP A 21 14.37 -1.14 15.22
N MET A 22 13.51 -2.00 14.67
CA MET A 22 13.93 -3.23 14.00
C MET A 22 14.31 -2.94 12.54
N GLN A 23 15.52 -3.35 12.15
CA GLN A 23 16.10 -2.98 10.84
C GLN A 23 16.71 -4.18 10.08
N ALA A 24 16.37 -5.41 10.48
CA ALA A 24 16.99 -6.64 9.96
C ALA A 24 16.97 -6.73 8.41
N GLY A 25 15.85 -6.42 7.75
CA GLY A 25 15.75 -6.47 6.28
C GLY A 25 16.45 -5.35 5.53
N TRP A 26 17.08 -4.41 6.25
CA TRP A 26 17.93 -3.37 5.68
C TRP A 26 19.41 -3.67 5.83
N GLU A 27 19.79 -4.62 6.70
CA GLU A 27 21.18 -4.95 6.99
C GLU A 27 21.93 -5.48 5.78
N LEU A 28 21.29 -6.35 4.97
CA LEU A 28 21.91 -6.85 3.75
C LEU A 28 22.31 -5.70 2.82
N TRP A 29 21.41 -4.72 2.62
CA TRP A 29 21.69 -3.58 1.76
C TRP A 29 22.82 -2.72 2.33
N ARG A 30 22.79 -2.43 3.64
CA ARG A 30 23.89 -1.70 4.30
C ARG A 30 25.23 -2.42 4.19
N ASN A 31 25.24 -3.75 4.27
CA ASN A 31 26.45 -4.55 4.10
C ASN A 31 27.02 -4.46 2.68
N LEU A 32 26.17 -4.39 1.65
CA LEU A 32 26.61 -4.15 0.27
C LEU A 32 27.22 -2.76 0.11
N VAL A 33 26.61 -1.73 0.68
CA VAL A 33 27.12 -0.34 0.60
C VAL A 33 28.50 -0.19 1.25
N ARG A 34 28.79 -0.94 2.31
CA ARG A 34 30.15 -1.00 2.91
C ARG A 34 31.21 -1.54 1.96
N ARG A 35 30.82 -2.31 0.93
CA ARG A 35 31.74 -2.84 -0.09
C ARG A 35 31.94 -1.88 -1.25
N SER A 36 30.89 -1.15 -1.64
CA SER A 36 30.98 -0.15 -2.70
C SER A 36 29.84 0.87 -2.60
N PRO A 37 30.11 2.17 -2.82
CA PRO A 37 29.05 3.19 -2.91
C PRO A 37 28.12 2.97 -4.11
N ALA A 38 28.49 2.16 -5.10
CA ALA A 38 27.64 1.82 -6.24
C ALA A 38 26.33 1.12 -5.82
N PHE A 39 26.26 0.59 -4.60
CA PHE A 39 25.05 -0.03 -4.06
C PHE A 39 24.05 0.98 -3.47
N GLY A 40 24.32 2.29 -3.52
CA GLY A 40 23.39 3.33 -3.09
C GLY A 40 23.41 3.64 -1.59
N ARG A 41 22.30 4.15 -1.06
CA ARG A 41 22.19 4.71 0.31
C ARG A 41 20.87 4.29 0.99
N PRO A 42 20.81 3.08 1.61
CA PRO A 42 19.59 2.57 2.24
C PRO A 42 19.01 3.50 3.31
N ASP A 43 19.85 4.21 4.06
CA ASP A 43 19.40 5.04 5.18
C ASP A 43 18.61 6.29 4.74
N VAL A 44 18.63 6.65 3.46
CA VAL A 44 17.70 7.65 2.89
C VAL A 44 16.25 7.16 2.96
N PHE A 45 16.04 5.84 2.86
CA PHE A 45 14.72 5.21 2.82
C PHE A 45 14.28 4.64 4.17
N CYS A 46 15.23 4.24 5.03
CA CYS A 46 14.94 3.53 6.29
C CYS A 46 15.52 4.21 7.53
N GLY A 47 15.94 5.48 7.42
CA GLY A 47 16.53 6.21 8.54
C GLY A 47 15.51 6.69 9.59
N ASP A 48 14.24 6.83 9.23
CA ASP A 48 13.20 7.39 10.11
C ASP A 48 11.85 6.72 9.86
N ALA A 49 11.47 5.78 10.74
CA ALA A 49 10.25 4.99 10.62
C ALA A 49 9.00 5.85 10.73
N ASP A 50 9.05 6.94 11.50
CA ASP A 50 7.88 7.78 11.73
C ASP A 50 7.48 8.54 10.45
N LYS A 51 8.41 8.71 9.50
CA LYS A 51 8.11 9.27 8.18
C LYS A 51 7.56 8.25 7.19
N THR A 52 7.69 6.96 7.49
CA THR A 52 7.40 5.89 6.53
C THR A 52 6.34 4.89 6.98
N VAL A 53 5.90 5.00 8.24
CA VAL A 53 4.97 4.06 8.86
C VAL A 53 3.54 4.29 8.37
N TRP A 54 2.83 3.20 8.15
CA TRP A 54 1.38 3.20 8.00
C TRP A 54 0.82 1.82 8.41
N GLN A 55 -0.42 1.78 8.92
CA GLN A 55 -1.14 0.54 9.20
C GLN A 55 -2.16 0.17 8.13
N SER A 56 -2.11 -1.11 7.75
CA SER A 56 -3.16 -1.81 7.03
C SER A 56 -4.12 -2.49 8.01
N ILE A 57 -5.41 -2.53 7.68
CA ILE A 57 -6.44 -3.24 8.42
C ILE A 57 -7.20 -4.15 7.46
N SER A 58 -7.52 -5.36 7.91
CA SER A 58 -8.48 -6.25 7.26
C SER A 58 -9.71 -6.38 8.15
N PHE A 59 -10.85 -5.94 7.65
CA PHE A 59 -12.16 -6.17 8.26
C PHE A 59 -12.80 -7.39 7.59
N ASN A 60 -13.15 -8.40 8.39
CA ASN A 60 -13.83 -9.61 7.93
C ASN A 60 -15.25 -9.55 8.48
N PHE A 61 -16.20 -9.17 7.64
CA PHE A 61 -17.61 -9.05 7.96
C PHE A 61 -18.29 -10.41 7.78
N ILE A 62 -18.91 -10.93 8.84
CA ILE A 62 -19.47 -12.28 8.89
C ILE A 62 -20.99 -12.19 8.71
N GLY A 63 -21.51 -12.86 7.68
CA GLY A 63 -22.94 -12.95 7.38
C GLY A 63 -23.40 -11.97 6.31
N ARG A 64 -24.26 -12.46 5.40
CA ARG A 64 -24.76 -11.69 4.25
C ARG A 64 -25.52 -10.41 4.62
N ASP A 65 -26.15 -10.41 5.80
CA ASP A 65 -26.94 -9.29 6.32
C ASP A 65 -26.13 -8.30 7.16
N HIS A 66 -24.81 -8.45 7.23
CA HIS A 66 -23.94 -7.59 8.03
C HIS A 66 -24.14 -6.09 7.69
N PRO A 67 -24.32 -5.20 8.68
CA PRO A 67 -24.64 -3.78 8.43
C PRO A 67 -23.62 -3.07 7.52
N PHE A 68 -22.34 -3.37 7.67
CA PHE A 68 -21.28 -2.79 6.84
C PHE A 68 -21.37 -3.23 5.36
N LEU A 69 -21.82 -4.46 5.07
CA LEU A 69 -22.04 -4.90 3.69
C LEU A 69 -23.21 -4.16 3.06
N LYS A 70 -24.30 -3.94 3.82
CA LYS A 70 -25.44 -3.13 3.40
C LYS A 70 -25.00 -1.68 3.10
N LYS A 71 -24.16 -1.10 3.95
CA LYS A 71 -23.60 0.25 3.73
C LYS A 71 -22.72 0.32 2.48
N ILE A 72 -21.85 -0.67 2.24
CA ILE A 72 -21.05 -0.73 1.01
C ILE A 72 -21.96 -0.84 -0.23
N LYS A 73 -23.02 -1.64 -0.16
CA LYS A 73 -24.01 -1.74 -1.25
C LYS A 73 -24.72 -0.42 -1.50
N GLU A 74 -25.08 0.30 -0.44
CA GLU A 74 -25.69 1.64 -0.52
C GLU A 74 -24.75 2.64 -1.20
N LEU A 75 -23.47 2.67 -0.81
CA LEU A 75 -22.48 3.61 -1.36
C LEU A 75 -22.08 3.31 -2.80
N THR A 76 -22.04 2.03 -3.19
CA THR A 76 -21.48 1.61 -4.50
C THR A 76 -22.55 1.23 -5.52
N GLY A 77 -23.77 0.92 -5.08
CA GLY A 77 -24.82 0.32 -5.90
C GLY A 77 -24.59 -1.16 -6.26
N ASN A 78 -23.44 -1.74 -5.88
CA ASN A 78 -23.07 -3.12 -6.21
C ASN A 78 -23.34 -4.07 -5.03
N ASP A 79 -23.77 -5.30 -5.32
CA ASP A 79 -23.84 -6.36 -4.31
C ASP A 79 -22.42 -6.81 -3.91
N PRO A 80 -22.00 -6.63 -2.63
CA PRO A 80 -20.66 -6.97 -2.16
C PRO A 80 -20.27 -8.44 -2.37
N LEU A 81 -21.24 -9.35 -2.37
CA LEU A 81 -20.99 -10.80 -2.43
C LEU A 81 -21.33 -11.41 -3.81
N SER A 82 -21.36 -10.58 -4.86
CA SER A 82 -21.78 -10.99 -6.21
C SER A 82 -20.70 -11.66 -7.08
N GLY A 83 -19.46 -11.76 -6.63
CA GLY A 83 -18.33 -12.18 -7.47
C GLY A 83 -17.80 -11.08 -8.41
N ARG A 84 -18.41 -9.90 -8.42
CA ARG A 84 -18.07 -8.79 -9.32
C ARG A 84 -17.41 -7.64 -8.56
N THR A 85 -17.09 -6.58 -9.29
CA THR A 85 -16.57 -5.34 -8.70
C THR A 85 -17.53 -4.83 -7.63
N VAL A 86 -16.99 -4.47 -6.46
CA VAL A 86 -17.76 -3.91 -5.35
C VAL A 86 -17.52 -2.40 -5.26
N THR A 87 -16.41 -1.99 -4.65
CA THR A 87 -16.06 -0.57 -4.49
C THR A 87 -15.37 0.04 -5.70
N GLY A 88 -14.75 -0.77 -6.57
CA GLY A 88 -14.04 -0.28 -7.76
C GLY A 88 -12.74 0.47 -7.46
N GLY A 89 -12.25 0.40 -6.22
CA GLY A 89 -11.14 1.18 -5.71
C GLY A 89 -11.39 1.56 -4.25
N ILE A 90 -10.62 2.50 -3.75
CA ILE A 90 -10.78 3.00 -2.38
C ILE A 90 -11.93 4.01 -2.31
N ILE A 91 -12.70 3.95 -1.22
CA ILE A 91 -13.60 5.00 -0.75
C ILE A 91 -12.86 5.73 0.37
N THR A 92 -12.69 7.04 0.22
CA THR A 92 -11.95 7.89 1.17
C THR A 92 -12.92 8.78 1.92
N ALA A 93 -12.79 8.82 3.26
CA ALA A 93 -13.47 9.82 4.08
C ALA A 93 -12.56 11.05 4.20
N GLU A 94 -12.84 12.08 3.39
CA GLU A 94 -11.99 13.27 3.26
C GLU A 94 -11.91 14.11 4.54
N ASP A 95 -12.95 14.07 5.36
CA ASP A 95 -13.08 14.81 6.61
C ASP A 95 -12.59 14.03 7.84
N SER A 96 -12.06 12.81 7.64
CA SER A 96 -11.46 12.02 8.72
C SER A 96 -10.13 12.60 9.17
N SER A 97 -9.94 12.75 10.49
CA SER A 97 -8.65 13.18 11.07
C SER A 97 -7.48 12.25 10.70
N TRP A 98 -7.77 10.98 10.39
CA TRP A 98 -6.76 10.01 9.95
C TRP A 98 -6.57 9.95 8.43
N CYS A 99 -7.45 10.61 7.66
CA CYS A 99 -7.60 10.43 6.22
C CYS A 99 -7.76 8.93 5.89
N ILE A 100 -8.81 8.32 6.44
CA ILE A 100 -9.06 6.89 6.25
C ILE A 100 -9.58 6.58 4.85
N SER A 101 -9.30 5.36 4.42
CA SER A 101 -9.80 4.81 3.17
C SER A 101 -10.08 3.32 3.30
N LEU A 102 -11.12 2.85 2.61
CA LEU A 102 -11.52 1.45 2.60
C LEU A 102 -11.79 1.00 1.18
N THR A 103 -11.37 -0.21 0.83
CA THR A 103 -11.78 -0.87 -0.40
C THR A 103 -12.31 -2.26 -0.09
N MET A 104 -13.32 -2.66 -0.86
CA MET A 104 -13.72 -4.05 -1.00
C MET A 104 -13.56 -4.42 -2.47
N ASN A 105 -12.63 -5.32 -2.72
CA ASN A 105 -12.44 -5.94 -4.04
C ASN A 105 -13.52 -7.00 -4.29
N ARG A 106 -13.42 -7.68 -5.43
CA ARG A 106 -14.31 -8.79 -5.78
C ARG A 106 -14.27 -9.85 -4.68
N GLN A 107 -15.43 -10.27 -4.19
CA GLN A 107 -15.56 -11.31 -3.17
C GLN A 107 -15.92 -12.65 -3.81
N PRO A 108 -15.36 -13.78 -3.36
CA PRO A 108 -14.37 -13.87 -2.28
C PRO A 108 -12.97 -13.40 -2.73
N GLN A 109 -12.22 -12.81 -1.80
CA GLN A 109 -10.83 -12.38 -2.05
C GLN A 109 -9.84 -13.54 -1.86
N PHE A 110 -10.20 -14.52 -1.02
CA PHE A 110 -9.43 -15.74 -0.75
C PHE A 110 -10.19 -16.97 -1.22
N HIS A 111 -9.48 -18.01 -1.70
CA HIS A 111 -10.10 -19.21 -2.26
C HIS A 111 -10.99 -19.95 -1.25
N ASP A 112 -10.58 -20.03 0.02
CA ASP A 112 -11.31 -20.74 1.09
C ASP A 112 -12.15 -19.80 1.97
N GLN A 113 -12.42 -18.57 1.52
CA GLN A 113 -13.28 -17.64 2.24
C GLN A 113 -14.74 -18.11 2.18
N PRO A 114 -15.47 -18.17 3.30
CA PRO A 114 -16.89 -18.53 3.29
C PRO A 114 -17.73 -17.58 2.42
N GLU A 115 -18.74 -18.11 1.73
CA GLU A 115 -19.55 -17.35 0.77
C GLU A 115 -20.31 -16.17 1.37
N ASP A 116 -20.62 -16.23 2.66
CA ASP A 116 -21.33 -15.19 3.41
C ASP A 116 -20.39 -14.21 4.13
N TRP A 117 -19.08 -14.28 3.88
CA TRP A 117 -18.10 -13.34 4.42
C TRP A 117 -17.72 -12.28 3.39
N GLY A 118 -17.60 -11.03 3.83
CA GLY A 118 -17.00 -9.95 3.05
C GLY A 118 -15.71 -9.45 3.68
N VAL A 119 -14.63 -9.40 2.90
CA VAL A 119 -13.33 -8.90 3.34
C VAL A 119 -13.08 -7.52 2.75
N ALA A 120 -13.00 -6.52 3.63
CA ALA A 120 -12.56 -5.17 3.27
C ALA A 120 -11.12 -4.93 3.73
N TRP A 121 -10.34 -4.27 2.88
CA TRP A 121 -9.03 -3.73 3.23
C TRP A 121 -9.18 -2.24 3.51
N ALA A 122 -8.55 -1.79 4.59
CA ALA A 122 -8.69 -0.41 5.04
C ALA A 122 -7.38 0.14 5.58
N TYR A 123 -7.25 1.46 5.57
CA TYR A 123 -5.98 2.13 5.78
C TYR A 123 -6.13 3.62 6.08
N ARG A 124 -5.04 4.28 6.50
CA ARG A 124 -5.00 5.72 6.80
C ARG A 124 -3.72 6.38 6.28
N LEU A 125 -3.70 7.71 6.17
CA LEU A 125 -2.48 8.45 5.83
C LEU A 125 -1.81 9.15 7.03
N TYR A 126 -2.53 9.41 8.13
CA TYR A 126 -2.00 10.17 9.27
C TYR A 126 -1.93 9.34 10.56
N PRO A 127 -0.85 8.58 10.81
CA PRO A 127 -0.79 7.62 11.90
C PRO A 127 -0.64 8.16 13.31
N PHE A 128 -0.23 9.41 13.44
CA PHE A 128 -0.01 10.07 14.73
C PHE A 128 -1.13 11.03 15.12
N GLU A 129 -2.09 11.27 14.21
CA GLU A 129 -3.26 12.08 14.52
C GLU A 129 -4.26 11.30 15.36
N LYS A 130 -5.05 12.02 16.16
CA LYS A 130 -6.10 11.40 16.98
C LYS A 130 -7.36 11.19 16.15
N GLY A 131 -8.05 10.08 16.42
CA GLY A 131 -9.34 9.78 15.79
C GLY A 131 -10.45 10.71 16.27
N ASP A 132 -11.46 10.86 15.44
CA ASP A 132 -12.61 11.73 15.63
C ASP A 132 -13.55 11.20 16.75
N VAL A 133 -13.64 9.88 16.93
CA VAL A 133 -14.44 9.26 18.01
C VAL A 133 -13.61 8.47 19.03
N VAL A 134 -12.50 7.85 18.62
CA VAL A 134 -11.64 7.05 19.53
C VAL A 134 -10.70 7.93 20.35
N ASN A 135 -10.33 9.13 19.88
CA ASN A 135 -9.43 10.09 20.54
C ASN A 135 -8.07 9.49 20.96
N LYS A 136 -7.59 8.50 20.23
CA LYS A 136 -6.24 7.90 20.31
C LYS A 136 -5.53 8.05 18.98
N THR A 137 -4.20 7.95 18.98
CA THR A 137 -3.50 7.79 17.70
C THR A 137 -3.83 6.41 17.15
N MET A 138 -3.92 6.31 15.84
CA MET A 138 -4.34 5.03 15.25
C MET A 138 -3.27 3.92 15.45
N LEU A 139 -2.03 4.26 15.81
CA LEU A 139 -1.00 3.28 16.21
C LEU A 139 -1.29 2.61 17.56
N GLU A 140 -2.04 3.27 18.43
CA GLU A 140 -2.38 2.79 19.77
C GLU A 140 -3.70 2.00 19.80
N CYS A 141 -4.46 2.01 18.71
CA CYS A 141 -5.80 1.45 18.65
C CYS A 141 -5.81 -0.09 18.52
N THR A 142 -6.75 -0.72 19.23
CA THR A 142 -7.16 -2.11 18.97
C THR A 142 -8.04 -2.20 17.73
N GLY A 143 -8.31 -3.41 17.24
CA GLY A 143 -9.20 -3.62 16.10
C GLY A 143 -10.63 -3.16 16.35
N GLU A 144 -11.15 -3.31 17.57
CA GLU A 144 -12.46 -2.78 17.97
C GLU A 144 -12.50 -1.25 17.84
N GLU A 145 -11.47 -0.57 18.31
CA GLU A 145 -11.38 0.89 18.25
C GLU A 145 -11.27 1.38 16.80
N LEU A 146 -10.46 0.71 15.98
CA LEU A 146 -10.38 0.99 14.56
C LEU A 146 -11.74 0.80 13.89
N LEU A 147 -12.40 -0.33 14.13
CA LEU A 147 -13.74 -0.61 13.59
C LEU A 147 -14.74 0.47 14.00
N LYS A 148 -14.67 0.97 15.24
CA LYS A 148 -15.54 2.05 15.74
C LYS A 148 -15.35 3.35 14.97
N GLU A 149 -14.11 3.74 14.70
CA GLU A 149 -13.81 4.93 13.91
C GLU A 149 -14.36 4.79 12.47
N TYR A 150 -14.18 3.63 11.84
CA TYR A 150 -14.76 3.36 10.52
C TYR A 150 -16.28 3.37 10.56
N CYS A 151 -16.92 2.80 11.59
CA CYS A 151 -18.37 2.87 11.74
C CYS A 151 -18.85 4.32 11.89
N TYR A 152 -18.09 5.21 12.55
CA TYR A 152 -18.44 6.63 12.63
C TYR A 152 -18.45 7.28 11.25
N HIS A 153 -17.35 7.19 10.50
CA HIS A 153 -17.21 7.81 9.17
C HIS A 153 -18.14 7.22 8.11
N PHE A 154 -18.55 5.96 8.26
CA PHE A 154 -19.50 5.29 7.36
C PHE A 154 -20.97 5.39 7.83
N GLY A 155 -21.25 6.15 8.89
CA GLY A 155 -22.62 6.39 9.38
C GLY A 155 -23.31 5.15 9.96
N LEU A 156 -22.54 4.32 10.68
CA LEU A 156 -22.95 3.06 11.31
C LEU A 156 -22.66 3.03 12.83
N LEU A 157 -22.37 4.17 13.45
CA LEU A 157 -22.02 4.21 14.88
C LEU A 157 -23.16 3.74 15.79
N ASP A 158 -24.42 3.96 15.37
CA ASP A 158 -25.62 3.49 16.06
C ASP A 158 -25.78 1.96 16.05
N GLN A 159 -25.19 1.29 15.06
CA GLN A 159 -25.19 -0.17 14.86
C GLN A 159 -23.87 -0.83 15.30
N PHE A 160 -23.01 -0.09 16.01
CA PHE A 160 -21.64 -0.54 16.30
C PHE A 160 -21.58 -1.89 17.03
N GLU A 161 -22.45 -2.14 18.01
CA GLU A 161 -22.42 -3.40 18.76
C GLU A 161 -22.76 -4.62 17.89
N GLU A 162 -23.70 -4.48 16.94
CA GLU A 162 -24.03 -5.54 15.97
C GLU A 162 -22.86 -5.76 15.00
N VAL A 163 -22.30 -4.68 14.46
CA VAL A 163 -21.12 -4.74 13.58
C VAL A 163 -19.96 -5.41 14.29
N LYS A 164 -19.67 -5.01 15.53
CA LYS A 164 -18.60 -5.57 16.36
C LYS A 164 -18.77 -7.07 16.58
N ALA A 165 -19.99 -7.51 16.93
CA ALA A 165 -20.28 -8.92 17.22
C ALA A 165 -20.02 -9.84 16.02
N HIS A 166 -20.15 -9.31 14.79
CA HIS A 166 -20.02 -10.06 13.55
C HIS A 166 -18.82 -9.64 12.68
N THR A 167 -17.82 -8.98 13.28
CA THR A 167 -16.59 -8.59 12.57
C THR A 167 -15.36 -9.20 13.22
N LYS A 168 -14.41 -9.69 12.40
CA LYS A 168 -13.04 -9.98 12.82
C LYS A 168 -12.08 -8.98 12.20
N VAL A 169 -11.20 -8.41 13.03
CA VAL A 169 -10.21 -7.42 12.60
C VAL A 169 -8.81 -7.98 12.71
N ARG A 170 -7.98 -7.73 11.69
CA ARG A 170 -6.54 -7.98 11.71
C ARG A 170 -5.82 -6.70 11.30
N ILE A 171 -4.78 -6.35 12.05
CA ILE A 171 -4.03 -5.10 11.86
C ILE A 171 -2.59 -5.47 11.49
N ALA A 172 -1.99 -4.70 10.59
CA ALA A 172 -0.58 -4.78 10.24
C ALA A 172 0.06 -3.39 10.32
N THR A 173 0.91 -3.15 11.31
CA THR A 173 1.74 -1.93 11.42
C THR A 173 3.04 -2.15 10.68
N MET A 174 3.26 -1.42 9.60
CA MET A 174 4.42 -1.58 8.72
C MET A 174 5.31 -0.33 8.82
N PRO A 175 6.47 -0.39 9.49
CA PRO A 175 7.33 0.79 9.71
C PRO A 175 7.83 1.45 8.42
N TRP A 176 8.00 0.67 7.36
CA TRP A 176 8.68 1.10 6.13
C TRP A 176 7.78 1.12 4.90
N ILE A 177 6.46 1.05 5.07
CA ILE A 177 5.54 0.82 3.94
C ILE A 177 5.57 1.93 2.90
N THR A 178 5.87 3.17 3.27
CA THR A 178 6.03 4.28 2.30
C THR A 178 7.48 4.63 2.00
N ALA A 179 8.44 3.78 2.39
CA ALA A 179 9.87 4.04 2.21
C ALA A 179 10.29 4.27 0.75
N PHE A 180 9.58 3.73 -0.26
CA PHE A 180 9.85 4.06 -1.67
C PHE A 180 9.70 5.54 -2.01
N PHE A 181 8.87 6.27 -1.25
CA PHE A 181 8.51 7.65 -1.51
C PHE A 181 9.32 8.66 -0.70
N MET A 182 10.29 8.20 0.09
CA MET A 182 11.21 9.09 0.78
C MET A 182 11.95 9.98 -0.23
N PRO A 183 12.13 11.29 0.08
CA PRO A 183 12.93 12.18 -0.75
C PRO A 183 14.32 11.59 -1.00
N ARG A 184 14.71 11.52 -2.27
CA ARG A 184 15.97 10.91 -2.70
C ARG A 184 16.65 11.75 -3.79
N GLY A 185 17.95 11.57 -3.92
CA GLY A 185 18.77 12.10 -5.01
C GLY A 185 19.32 10.99 -5.92
N LYS A 186 19.96 11.42 -7.01
CA LYS A 186 20.69 10.52 -7.91
C LYS A 186 21.76 9.76 -7.11
N GLY A 187 21.80 8.44 -7.28
CA GLY A 187 22.76 7.55 -6.61
C GLY A 187 22.32 7.06 -5.22
N ASP A 188 21.16 7.45 -4.70
CA ASP A 188 20.63 6.84 -3.47
C ASP A 188 20.10 5.41 -3.72
N ARG A 189 19.67 5.11 -4.95
CA ARG A 189 19.37 3.76 -5.42
C ARG A 189 20.51 3.24 -6.30
N PRO A 190 20.87 1.95 -6.23
CA PRO A 190 21.78 1.34 -7.20
C PRO A 190 21.11 1.18 -8.56
N GLU A 191 21.90 1.12 -9.62
CA GLU A 191 21.46 0.61 -10.93
C GLU A 191 21.09 -0.88 -10.84
N VAL A 192 20.31 -1.39 -11.80
CA VAL A 192 19.95 -2.83 -11.83
C VAL A 192 21.19 -3.73 -11.87
N ILE A 193 22.16 -3.38 -12.72
CA ILE A 193 23.48 -4.01 -12.75
C ILE A 193 24.47 -2.89 -12.44
N PRO A 194 24.93 -2.75 -11.19
CA PRO A 194 25.87 -1.70 -10.82
C PRO A 194 27.18 -1.81 -11.61
N ASP A 195 27.78 -0.66 -11.95
CA ASP A 195 29.01 -0.59 -12.74
C ASP A 195 30.10 -1.55 -12.24
N GLY A 196 30.65 -2.34 -13.16
CA GLY A 196 31.68 -3.35 -12.87
C GLY A 196 31.16 -4.69 -12.35
N CYS A 197 29.86 -4.84 -12.07
CA CYS A 197 29.27 -6.13 -11.74
C CYS A 197 29.15 -7.01 -12.98
N VAL A 198 29.68 -8.23 -12.91
CA VAL A 198 29.61 -9.23 -14.00
C VAL A 198 28.69 -10.41 -13.69
N ASN A 199 28.29 -10.56 -12.43
CA ASN A 199 27.51 -11.70 -11.94
C ASN A 199 26.58 -11.33 -10.77
N LEU A 200 26.29 -10.03 -10.59
CA LEU A 200 25.46 -9.51 -9.51
C LEU A 200 24.52 -8.45 -10.06
N ALA A 201 23.25 -8.51 -9.65
CA ALA A 201 22.25 -7.50 -9.94
C ALA A 201 21.42 -7.18 -8.69
N CYS A 202 20.91 -5.96 -8.63
CA CYS A 202 19.96 -5.49 -7.63
C CYS A 202 18.55 -5.47 -8.25
N LEU A 203 17.56 -5.99 -7.52
CA LEU A 203 16.18 -6.13 -8.00
C LEU A 203 15.18 -5.40 -7.11
N GLY A 204 14.00 -5.16 -7.67
CA GLY A 204 12.88 -4.56 -6.97
C GLY A 204 12.92 -3.04 -7.01
N GLN A 205 12.10 -2.42 -6.18
CA GLN A 205 11.71 -1.03 -6.39
C GLN A 205 12.61 -0.01 -5.66
N PHE A 206 13.59 -0.50 -4.91
CA PHE A 206 14.70 0.30 -4.36
C PHE A 206 15.87 0.45 -5.35
N VAL A 207 15.68 0.05 -6.61
CA VAL A 207 16.68 0.08 -7.66
C VAL A 207 16.31 1.19 -8.66
N GLU A 208 17.32 1.81 -9.25
CA GLU A 208 17.15 2.83 -10.25
C GLU A 208 16.70 2.21 -11.58
N THR A 209 15.61 2.74 -12.13
CA THR A 209 15.09 2.38 -13.44
C THR A 209 14.64 3.67 -14.14
N PRO A 210 14.98 3.84 -15.43
CA PRO A 210 14.59 5.03 -16.18
C PRO A 210 13.08 5.04 -16.44
N ASP A 211 12.47 6.23 -16.29
CA ASP A 211 11.07 6.53 -16.63
C ASP A 211 9.99 5.68 -15.92
N ASP A 212 10.37 4.87 -14.93
CA ASP A 212 9.48 3.91 -14.25
C ASP A 212 8.90 4.46 -12.93
N CYS A 213 7.78 3.89 -12.50
CA CYS A 213 7.11 4.22 -11.24
C CYS A 213 7.24 3.06 -10.23
N VAL A 214 7.76 3.38 -9.05
CA VAL A 214 7.78 2.48 -7.88
C VAL A 214 6.38 2.39 -7.25
N PHE A 215 6.25 1.51 -6.26
CA PHE A 215 5.01 1.00 -5.68
C PHE A 215 4.11 0.23 -6.67
N THR A 216 4.73 -0.48 -7.62
CA THR A 216 4.05 -1.29 -8.66
C THR A 216 4.66 -2.69 -8.76
N THR A 217 3.85 -3.67 -9.16
CA THR A 217 4.36 -5.01 -9.49
C THR A 217 5.18 -4.99 -10.78
N GLU A 218 4.88 -4.08 -11.70
CA GLU A 218 5.61 -3.88 -12.96
C GLU A 218 7.08 -3.55 -12.70
N GLY A 219 7.40 -2.57 -11.85
CA GLY A 219 8.79 -2.19 -11.58
C GLY A 219 9.62 -3.35 -11.02
N SER A 220 9.00 -4.22 -10.22
CA SER A 220 9.66 -5.44 -9.72
C SER A 220 9.95 -6.43 -10.86
N ALA A 221 9.00 -6.67 -11.77
CA ALA A 221 9.19 -7.55 -12.91
C ALA A 221 10.19 -6.99 -13.92
N ARG A 222 10.17 -5.67 -14.15
CA ARG A 222 11.07 -4.95 -15.05
C ARG A 222 12.52 -5.04 -14.61
N THR A 223 12.81 -4.74 -13.34
CA THR A 223 14.18 -4.87 -12.81
C THR A 223 14.69 -6.31 -12.90
N ALA A 224 13.84 -7.31 -12.65
CA ALA A 224 14.19 -8.71 -12.85
C ALA A 224 14.52 -9.03 -14.32
N MET A 225 13.71 -8.53 -15.27
CA MET A 225 13.97 -8.68 -16.70
C MET A 225 15.30 -8.04 -17.11
N MET A 226 15.55 -6.80 -16.68
CA MET A 226 16.79 -6.06 -16.93
C MET A 226 18.02 -6.79 -16.41
N ALA A 227 17.96 -7.33 -15.20
CA ALA A 227 19.06 -8.09 -14.62
C ALA A 227 19.37 -9.36 -15.40
N VAL A 228 18.35 -10.17 -15.71
CA VAL A 228 18.53 -11.44 -16.43
C VAL A 228 19.07 -11.18 -17.84
N TYR A 229 18.53 -10.18 -18.53
CA TYR A 229 18.93 -9.88 -19.91
C TYR A 229 20.35 -9.34 -19.96
N GLY A 230 20.70 -8.40 -19.07
CA GLY A 230 22.02 -7.80 -19.05
C GLY A 230 23.13 -8.75 -18.56
N LEU A 231 22.87 -9.60 -17.56
CA LEU A 231 23.90 -10.51 -17.04
C LEU A 231 24.12 -11.75 -17.93
N LEU A 232 23.11 -12.17 -18.69
CA LEU A 232 23.23 -13.32 -19.61
C LEU A 232 23.51 -12.90 -21.06
N ASP A 233 23.62 -11.59 -21.32
CA ASP A 233 23.83 -11.03 -22.67
C ASP A 233 22.81 -11.57 -23.69
N LEU A 234 21.53 -11.53 -23.33
CA LEU A 234 20.46 -12.01 -24.19
C LEU A 234 20.24 -11.02 -25.33
N ASP A 235 20.30 -11.50 -26.58
CA ASP A 235 20.00 -10.73 -27.79
C ASP A 235 18.49 -10.48 -27.94
N ARG A 236 17.94 -9.67 -27.03
CA ARG A 236 16.53 -9.28 -27.00
C ARG A 236 16.33 -7.96 -26.28
N ASP A 237 15.49 -7.11 -26.87
CA ASP A 237 15.14 -5.82 -26.27
C ASP A 237 14.23 -5.96 -25.05
N ILE A 238 14.42 -5.05 -24.10
CA ILE A 238 13.53 -4.84 -22.96
C ILE A 238 12.48 -3.81 -23.38
N PRO A 239 11.16 -4.13 -23.31
CA PRO A 239 10.12 -3.17 -23.65
C PRO A 239 10.27 -1.89 -22.84
N THR A 240 10.28 -0.73 -23.49
CA THR A 240 10.34 0.57 -22.79
C THR A 240 9.08 0.81 -21.97
N ILE A 241 9.15 1.77 -21.04
CA ILE A 241 7.93 2.31 -20.42
C ILE A 241 7.03 2.90 -21.51
N TRP A 242 5.71 2.78 -21.34
CA TRP A 242 4.73 3.28 -22.30
C TRP A 242 4.86 4.80 -22.48
N PRO A 243 5.26 5.30 -23.67
CA PRO A 243 5.81 6.66 -23.85
C PRO A 243 4.74 7.75 -23.96
N THR A 244 3.63 7.65 -23.22
CA THR A 244 2.47 8.56 -23.33
C THR A 244 2.76 10.02 -23.06
N GLN A 245 3.80 10.31 -22.28
CA GLN A 245 4.25 11.68 -22.04
C GLN A 245 4.72 12.41 -23.31
N TYR A 246 5.02 11.66 -24.38
CA TYR A 246 5.42 12.20 -25.68
C TYR A 246 4.28 12.16 -26.71
N ASP A 247 3.12 11.57 -26.39
CA ASP A 247 1.97 11.50 -27.29
C ASP A 247 1.09 12.76 -27.15
N ILE A 248 1.02 13.58 -28.21
CA ILE A 248 0.22 14.81 -28.26
C ILE A 248 -1.26 14.54 -27.91
N ARG A 249 -1.80 13.39 -28.31
CA ARG A 249 -3.20 13.02 -28.01
C ARG A 249 -3.40 12.83 -26.51
N SER A 250 -2.44 12.17 -25.86
CA SER A 250 -2.41 12.00 -24.41
C SER A 250 -2.24 13.35 -23.70
N LEU A 251 -1.35 14.21 -24.17
CA LEU A 251 -1.15 15.55 -23.59
C LEU A 251 -2.42 16.41 -23.66
N LEU A 252 -3.13 16.41 -24.80
CA LEU A 252 -4.40 17.12 -24.95
C LEU A 252 -5.50 16.54 -24.06
N ALA A 253 -5.59 15.20 -23.97
CA ALA A 253 -6.51 14.54 -23.07
C ALA A 253 -6.22 14.88 -21.60
N SER A 254 -4.96 14.90 -21.20
CA SER A 254 -4.52 15.32 -19.87
C SER A 254 -4.87 16.78 -19.59
N ALA A 255 -4.55 17.70 -20.50
CA ALA A 255 -4.88 19.12 -20.35
C ALA A 255 -6.40 19.34 -20.19
N LYS A 256 -7.21 18.65 -21.00
CA LYS A 256 -8.67 18.66 -20.90
C LYS A 256 -9.14 18.16 -19.53
N THR A 257 -8.55 17.07 -19.04
CA THR A 257 -8.94 16.41 -17.79
C THR A 257 -8.57 17.29 -16.59
N LEU A 258 -7.37 17.85 -16.56
CA LEU A 258 -6.90 18.80 -15.55
C LEU A 258 -7.75 20.09 -15.51
N ASN A 259 -8.35 20.47 -16.63
CA ASN A 259 -9.25 21.63 -16.75
C ASN A 259 -10.74 21.21 -16.77
N ASN A 260 -11.10 20.22 -15.95
CA ASN A 260 -12.50 19.80 -15.70
C ASN A 260 -13.30 19.49 -16.99
N GLY A 261 -12.67 18.80 -17.94
CA GLY A 261 -13.28 18.39 -19.19
C GLY A 261 -13.28 19.46 -20.29
N ARG A 262 -12.63 20.61 -20.08
CA ARG A 262 -12.53 21.69 -21.08
C ARG A 262 -11.12 21.77 -21.63
N LEU A 263 -10.99 21.89 -22.95
CA LEU A 263 -9.68 22.24 -23.51
C LEU A 263 -9.34 23.69 -23.11
N PRO A 264 -8.05 24.00 -22.89
CA PRO A 264 -7.58 25.36 -22.66
C PRO A 264 -8.05 26.34 -23.75
#